data_AF-A0A7S4JAQ4-F1
#
_entry.id   AF-A0A7S4JAQ4-F1
#
_cell.length_a   1.000
_cell.length_b   1.000
_cell.length_c   1.000
_cell.angle_alpha   90.00
_cell.angle_beta   90.00
_cell.angle_gamma   90.00
#
_symmetry.space_group_name_H-M   'P 1'
#
loop_
_entity.id
_entity.type
_entity.pdbx_description
1 polymer ?
#
loop_
_entity_poly.entity_id
_entity_poly.type
_entity_poly.pdbx_seq_one_letter_code
_entity_poly.pdbx_strand_id
1 'polypeptide(L)'
;MDTAALAREREELDGVGFSATRDHSTKRGPWALPKALEKKFTEIAKETIIKMNKHDGYQLFFEEVTEDEAPDYNDVVKNPMDFGTMKSKVERGEYGEGSDAAAALYEDFLLVFDNCALYNEVDGEVTVEAARLLGLLPETFSTACVTVATGKKKKSKKRRR
;
A
#
# COMPACT_ATOMS: atom_id res chain seq x y z
N MET A 1 5.06 15.80 6.72
CA MET A 1 5.34 14.53 6.03
C MET A 1 6.84 14.37 5.89
N ASP A 2 7.47 13.68 6.84
CA ASP A 2 8.92 13.44 6.85
C ASP A 2 9.22 12.10 6.17
N THR A 3 9.49 12.14 4.86
CA THR A 3 9.81 10.93 4.09
C THR A 3 11.13 10.28 4.53
N ALA A 4 12.07 11.04 5.09
CA ALA A 4 13.38 10.52 5.48
C ALA A 4 13.28 9.71 6.77
N ALA A 5 12.44 10.13 7.72
CA ALA A 5 12.12 9.34 8.90
C ALA A 5 11.48 8.00 8.53
N LEU A 6 10.48 8.01 7.63
CA LEU A 6 9.80 6.81 7.19
C LEU A 6 10.74 5.83 6.45
N ALA A 7 11.69 6.36 5.67
CA ALA A 7 12.69 5.53 5.01
C ALA A 7 13.62 4.82 6.01
N ARG A 8 14.02 5.50 7.09
CA ARG A 8 14.82 4.88 8.17
C ARG A 8 14.03 3.81 8.92
N GLU A 9 12.78 4.11 9.25
CA GLU A 9 11.91 3.12 9.92
C GLU A 9 11.69 1.89 9.07
N ARG A 10 11.54 2.04 7.75
CA ARG A 10 11.49 0.90 6.83
C ARG A 10 12.78 0.07 6.88
N GLU A 11 13.95 0.69 6.98
CA GLU A 11 15.22 -0.05 7.10
C GLU A 11 15.26 -0.91 8.39
N GLU A 12 14.59 -0.48 9.45
CA GLU A 12 14.43 -1.27 10.69
C GLU A 12 13.46 -2.46 10.54
N LEU A 13 12.67 -2.50 9.47
CA LEU A 13 11.71 -3.57 9.16
C LEU A 13 12.29 -4.66 8.24
N ASP A 14 13.52 -4.50 7.78
CA ASP A 14 14.14 -5.50 6.90
C ASP A 14 14.33 -6.83 7.64
N GLY A 15 13.81 -7.92 7.05
CA GLY A 15 13.82 -9.25 7.67
C GLY A 15 12.87 -9.44 8.85
N VAL A 16 11.99 -8.47 9.13
CA VAL A 16 10.98 -8.58 10.19
C VAL A 16 9.71 -9.24 9.62
N GLY A 17 9.19 -10.26 10.30
CA GLY A 17 8.00 -11.00 9.86
C GLY A 17 6.73 -10.13 9.76
N PHE A 18 5.71 -10.64 9.08
CA PHE A 18 4.50 -9.89 8.72
C PHE A 18 3.83 -9.20 9.91
N SER A 19 3.57 -9.94 11.00
CA SER A 19 2.87 -9.39 12.19
C SER A 19 3.60 -8.19 12.78
N ALA A 20 4.91 -8.27 12.95
CA ALA A 20 5.69 -7.18 13.53
C ALA A 20 5.80 -5.98 12.57
N THR A 21 5.90 -6.24 11.26
CA THR A 21 5.84 -5.19 10.24
C THR A 21 4.48 -4.49 10.20
N ARG A 22 3.39 -5.25 10.38
CA ARG A 22 2.03 -4.74 10.49
C ARG A 22 1.87 -3.84 11.70
N ASP A 23 2.24 -4.31 12.88
CA ASP A 23 2.17 -3.53 14.14
C ASP A 23 2.95 -2.21 14.04
N HIS A 24 4.17 -2.28 13.51
CA HIS A 24 5.01 -1.10 13.33
C HIS A 24 4.38 -0.11 12.34
N SER A 25 3.90 -0.60 11.20
CA SER A 25 3.34 0.25 10.14
C SER A 25 2.06 0.96 10.58
N THR A 26 1.29 0.34 11.49
CA THR A 26 0.00 0.86 11.93
C THR A 26 0.04 1.63 13.24
N LYS A 27 1.19 1.72 13.92
CA LYS A 27 1.36 2.46 15.19
C LYS A 27 0.93 3.93 15.15
N ARG A 28 0.81 4.51 13.95
CA ARG A 28 0.42 5.91 13.71
C ARG A 28 -1.09 6.11 13.51
N GLY A 29 -1.85 5.03 13.43
CA GLY A 29 -3.25 5.06 13.04
C GLY A 29 -3.46 5.33 11.54
N PRO A 30 -4.72 5.54 11.13
CA PRO A 30 -5.07 5.76 9.73
C PRO A 30 -4.50 7.06 9.18
N TRP A 31 -4.39 7.14 7.86
CA TRP A 31 -3.87 8.32 7.20
C TRP A 31 -4.78 9.54 7.35
N ALA A 32 -4.15 10.69 7.59
CA ALA A 32 -4.78 11.99 7.51
C ALA A 32 -4.00 12.88 6.54
N LEU A 33 -4.71 13.60 5.68
CA LEU A 33 -4.10 14.54 4.74
C LEU A 33 -3.96 15.93 5.37
N PRO A 34 -2.88 16.67 5.07
CA PRO A 34 -2.85 18.10 5.34
C PRO A 34 -4.02 18.78 4.64
N LYS A 35 -4.62 19.80 5.26
CA LYS A 35 -5.78 20.54 4.71
C LYS A 35 -5.57 21.02 3.27
N ALA A 36 -4.36 21.45 2.93
CA ALA A 36 -4.02 21.90 1.57
C ALA A 36 -4.04 20.80 0.50
N LEU A 37 -4.06 19.52 0.90
CA LEU A 37 -4.02 18.35 0.02
C LEU A 37 -5.33 17.56 0.01
N GLU A 38 -6.31 17.89 0.85
CA GLU A 38 -7.59 17.15 0.93
C GLU A 38 -8.30 17.07 -0.44
N LYS A 39 -8.32 18.19 -1.18
CA LYS A 39 -8.90 18.27 -2.54
C LYS A 39 -8.07 17.56 -3.61
N LYS A 40 -6.89 17.07 -3.26
CA LYS A 40 -5.98 16.33 -4.16
C LYS A 40 -5.92 14.84 -3.86
N PHE A 41 -6.84 14.34 -3.01
CA PHE A 41 -6.88 12.94 -2.62
C PHE A 41 -6.81 11.99 -3.83
N THR A 42 -7.64 12.18 -4.86
CA THR A 42 -7.68 11.32 -6.05
C THR A 42 -6.32 11.18 -6.73
N GLU A 43 -5.57 12.28 -6.87
CA GLU A 43 -4.22 12.29 -7.47
C GLU A 43 -3.22 11.55 -6.58
N ILE A 44 -3.29 11.78 -5.27
CA ILE A 44 -2.42 11.14 -4.27
C ILE A 44 -2.69 9.63 -4.22
N ALA A 45 -3.95 9.22 -4.22
CA ALA A 45 -4.37 7.83 -4.18
C ALA A 45 -3.85 7.07 -5.41
N LYS A 46 -4.09 7.61 -6.62
CA LYS A 46 -3.56 7.02 -7.87
C LYS A 46 -2.04 6.93 -7.87
N GLU A 47 -1.34 7.98 -7.47
CA GLU A 47 0.12 7.99 -7.41
C GLU A 47 0.66 6.99 -6.38
N THR A 48 -0.03 6.80 -5.25
CA THR A 48 0.33 5.81 -4.23
C THR A 48 0.16 4.39 -4.77
N ILE A 49 -1.01 4.05 -5.34
CA ILE A 49 -1.28 2.74 -5.94
C ILE A 49 -0.28 2.42 -7.05
N ILE A 50 -0.01 3.37 -7.95
CA ILE A 50 0.97 3.17 -9.05
C ILE A 50 2.36 2.89 -8.51
N LYS A 51 2.78 3.55 -7.43
CA LYS A 51 4.09 3.32 -6.83
C LYS A 51 4.15 1.99 -6.10
N MET A 52 3.13 1.63 -5.34
CA MET A 52 3.04 0.33 -4.68
C MET A 52 3.08 -0.81 -5.70
N ASN A 53 2.31 -0.72 -6.78
CA ASN A 53 2.36 -1.70 -7.87
C ASN A 53 3.74 -1.80 -8.54
N LYS A 54 4.51 -0.70 -8.61
CA LYS A 54 5.90 -0.76 -9.11
C LYS A 54 6.87 -1.40 -8.13
N HIS A 55 6.54 -1.38 -6.84
CA HIS A 55 7.31 -2.06 -5.81
C HIS A 55 7.01 -3.55 -5.78
N ASP A 56 5.80 -3.97 -6.17
CA ASP A 56 5.40 -5.36 -6.36
C ASP A 56 6.00 -5.92 -7.66
N GLY A 57 7.23 -6.44 -7.57
CA GLY A 57 7.96 -6.95 -8.72
C GLY A 57 7.44 -8.28 -9.27
N TYR A 58 6.68 -9.01 -8.45
CA TYR A 58 6.10 -10.31 -8.79
C TYR A 58 4.66 -10.21 -9.32
N GLN A 59 4.06 -9.01 -9.23
CA GLN A 59 2.69 -8.72 -9.67
C GLN A 59 1.63 -9.54 -8.92
N LEU A 60 1.83 -9.73 -7.61
CA LEU A 60 0.97 -10.56 -6.77
C LEU A 60 -0.33 -9.86 -6.35
N PHE A 61 -0.34 -8.52 -6.30
CA PHE A 61 -1.39 -7.77 -5.60
C PHE A 61 -2.20 -6.83 -6.50
N PHE A 62 -2.01 -6.89 -7.82
CA PHE A 62 -2.70 -5.98 -8.74
C PHE A 62 -4.04 -6.49 -9.25
N GLU A 63 -4.18 -7.80 -9.42
CA GLU A 63 -5.40 -8.43 -9.91
C GLU A 63 -6.06 -9.22 -8.78
N GLU A 64 -7.36 -9.46 -8.93
CA GLU A 64 -8.12 -10.29 -7.99
C GLU A 64 -7.59 -11.73 -8.02
N VAL A 65 -7.46 -12.35 -6.85
CA VAL A 65 -6.97 -13.73 -6.72
C VAL A 65 -8.06 -14.70 -7.22
N THR A 66 -7.69 -15.55 -8.17
CA THR A 66 -8.58 -16.56 -8.74
C THR A 66 -8.45 -17.91 -8.03
N GLU A 67 -9.49 -18.75 -8.12
CA GLU A 67 -9.47 -20.13 -7.57
C GLU A 67 -8.37 -21.01 -8.19
N ASP A 68 -7.95 -20.74 -9.43
CA ASP A 68 -6.89 -21.49 -10.09
C ASP A 68 -5.50 -21.14 -9.50
N GLU A 69 -5.32 -19.90 -9.04
CA GLU A 69 -4.07 -19.43 -8.41
C GLU A 69 -4.00 -19.85 -6.95
N ALA A 70 -5.13 -19.79 -6.26
CA ALA A 70 -5.27 -20.09 -4.84
C ALA A 70 -6.56 -20.89 -4.62
N PRO A 71 -6.48 -22.24 -4.63
CA PRO A 71 -7.64 -23.08 -4.36
C PRO A 71 -8.24 -22.74 -2.99
N ASP A 72 -9.57 -22.65 -2.88
CA ASP A 72 -10.29 -22.33 -1.64
C ASP A 72 -10.12 -20.91 -1.09
N TYR A 73 -9.53 -20.00 -1.87
CA TYR A 73 -9.28 -18.62 -1.43
C TYR A 73 -10.55 -17.92 -0.96
N ASN A 74 -11.67 -18.05 -1.67
CA ASN A 74 -12.94 -17.41 -1.29
C ASN A 74 -13.62 -18.06 -0.07
N ASP A 75 -13.23 -19.30 0.25
CA ASP A 75 -13.66 -19.99 1.47
C ASP A 75 -12.91 -19.49 2.71
N VAL A 76 -11.69 -19.00 2.55
CA VAL A 76 -10.87 -18.43 3.64
C VAL A 76 -11.05 -16.91 3.73
N VAL A 77 -10.85 -16.19 2.63
CA VAL A 77 -10.86 -14.73 2.54
C VAL A 77 -12.26 -14.23 2.21
N LYS A 78 -12.83 -13.42 3.11
CA LYS A 78 -14.24 -12.97 3.02
C LYS A 78 -14.44 -11.61 2.39
N ASN A 79 -13.40 -10.79 2.36
CA ASN A 79 -13.44 -9.47 1.73
C ASN A 79 -12.21 -9.34 0.84
N PRO A 80 -12.22 -9.92 -0.39
CA PRO A 80 -11.12 -9.76 -1.33
C PRO A 80 -10.86 -8.29 -1.64
N MET A 81 -9.58 -7.95 -1.85
CA MET A 81 -9.14 -6.63 -2.27
C MET A 81 -7.81 -6.76 -3.01
N ASP A 82 -7.60 -5.90 -4.00
CA ASP A 82 -6.40 -5.83 -4.83
C ASP A 82 -6.19 -4.39 -5.32
N PHE A 83 -4.98 -4.07 -5.79
CA PHE A 83 -4.65 -2.71 -6.22
C PHE A 83 -5.44 -2.26 -7.46
N GLY A 84 -5.86 -3.17 -8.33
CA GLY A 84 -6.70 -2.89 -9.50
C GLY A 84 -8.12 -2.47 -9.11
N THR A 85 -8.71 -3.18 -8.15
CA THR A 85 -10.00 -2.84 -7.52
C THR A 85 -9.89 -1.51 -6.81
N MET A 86 -8.87 -1.29 -5.97
CA MET A 86 -8.65 0.00 -5.30
C MET A 86 -8.53 1.15 -6.30
N LYS A 87 -7.78 0.95 -7.40
CA LYS A 87 -7.65 1.95 -8.47
C LYS A 87 -9.01 2.27 -9.09
N SER A 88 -9.82 1.25 -9.34
CA SER A 88 -11.16 1.42 -9.90
C SER A 88 -12.09 2.14 -8.93
N LYS A 89 -12.02 1.84 -7.61
CA LYS A 89 -12.75 2.57 -6.56
C LYS A 89 -12.37 4.07 -6.54
N VAL A 90 -11.07 4.40 -6.68
CA VAL A 90 -10.61 5.79 -6.79
C VAL A 90 -11.18 6.47 -8.05
N GLU A 91 -11.20 5.78 -9.20
CA GLU A 91 -11.71 6.32 -10.46
C GLU A 91 -13.22 6.56 -10.45
N ARG A 92 -13.97 5.71 -9.74
CA ARG A 92 -15.42 5.87 -9.53
C ARG A 92 -15.78 6.83 -8.40
N GLY A 93 -14.78 7.33 -7.64
CA GLY A 93 -15.00 8.27 -6.53
C GLY A 93 -15.56 7.65 -5.26
N GLU A 94 -15.45 6.33 -5.09
CA GLU A 94 -16.11 5.58 -3.99
C GLU A 94 -15.52 5.86 -2.61
N TYR A 95 -14.27 6.30 -2.54
CA TYR A 95 -13.65 6.71 -1.28
C TYR A 95 -14.08 8.10 -0.81
N GLY A 96 -14.68 8.92 -1.69
CA GLY A 96 -14.93 10.34 -1.42
C GLY A 96 -13.69 11.21 -1.54
N GLU A 97 -13.54 12.20 -0.64
CA GLU A 97 -12.44 13.16 -0.65
C GLU A 97 -11.85 13.42 0.75
N GLY A 98 -10.68 14.06 0.79
CA GLY A 98 -10.05 14.49 2.03
C GLY A 98 -9.44 13.37 2.87
N SER A 99 -9.39 13.60 4.19
CA SER A 99 -8.72 12.69 5.13
C SER A 99 -9.51 11.40 5.36
N ASP A 100 -10.84 11.45 5.35
CA ASP A 100 -11.67 10.25 5.51
C ASP A 100 -11.47 9.29 4.33
N ALA A 101 -11.35 9.83 3.11
CA ALA A 101 -11.02 9.04 1.93
C ALA A 101 -9.60 8.45 1.98
N ALA A 102 -8.64 9.21 2.53
CA ALA A 102 -7.27 8.71 2.74
C ALA A 102 -7.22 7.58 3.79
N ALA A 103 -8.01 7.68 4.86
CA ALA A 103 -8.16 6.62 5.84
C ALA A 103 -8.81 5.37 5.21
N ALA A 104 -9.85 5.52 4.40
CA ALA A 104 -10.50 4.40 3.73
C ALA A 104 -9.56 3.70 2.72
N LEU A 105 -8.76 4.46 1.96
CA LEU A 105 -7.74 3.89 1.08
C LEU A 105 -6.66 3.13 1.86
N TYR A 106 -6.26 3.64 3.03
CA TYR A 106 -5.31 2.98 3.91
C TYR A 106 -5.82 1.63 4.40
N GLU A 107 -7.08 1.57 4.85
CA GLU A 107 -7.69 0.31 5.29
C GLU A 107 -7.75 -0.73 4.16
N ASP A 108 -8.04 -0.34 2.91
CA ASP A 108 -8.00 -1.27 1.79
C ASP A 108 -6.58 -1.79 1.50
N PHE A 109 -5.54 -0.95 1.63
CA PHE A 109 -4.15 -1.44 1.53
C PHE A 109 -3.85 -2.47 2.61
N LEU A 110 -4.27 -2.22 3.85
CA LEU A 110 -4.10 -3.18 4.94
C LEU A 110 -4.85 -4.47 4.65
N LEU A 111 -6.08 -4.40 4.13
CA LEU A 111 -6.89 -5.56 3.79
C LEU A 111 -6.22 -6.45 2.74
N VAL A 112 -5.61 -5.88 1.70
CA VAL A 112 -4.83 -6.65 0.70
C VAL A 112 -3.76 -7.51 1.39
N PHE A 113 -2.97 -6.88 2.27
CA PHE A 113 -1.85 -7.54 2.93
C PHE A 113 -2.30 -8.49 4.05
N ASP A 114 -3.35 -8.15 4.78
CA ASP A 114 -3.92 -8.98 5.85
C ASP A 114 -4.57 -10.24 5.27
N ASN A 115 -5.29 -10.13 4.13
CA ASN A 115 -5.83 -11.28 3.42
C ASN A 115 -4.72 -12.20 2.92
N CYS A 116 -3.62 -11.63 2.41
CA CYS A 116 -2.45 -12.39 2.01
C CYS A 116 -1.88 -13.20 3.19
N ALA A 117 -1.65 -12.56 4.34
CA ALA A 117 -1.11 -13.24 5.51
C ALA A 117 -2.10 -14.22 6.18
N LEU A 118 -3.40 -14.02 5.99
CA LEU A 118 -4.45 -14.93 6.47
C LEU A 118 -4.46 -16.24 5.68
N TYR A 119 -4.33 -16.16 4.35
CA TYR A 119 -4.41 -17.32 3.47
C TYR A 119 -3.08 -18.08 3.36
N ASN A 120 -1.96 -17.34 3.27
CA ASN A 120 -0.65 -17.92 3.00
C ASN A 120 0.09 -18.33 4.28
N GLU A 121 1.10 -19.19 4.13
CA GLU A 121 2.00 -19.57 5.22
C GLU A 121 2.78 -18.37 5.76
N VAL A 122 2.97 -18.32 7.09
CA VAL A 122 3.56 -17.17 7.81
C VAL A 122 4.94 -16.77 7.28
N ASP A 123 5.77 -17.74 6.93
CA ASP A 123 7.13 -17.54 6.40
C ASP A 123 7.23 -17.86 4.90
N GLY A 124 6.09 -18.03 4.22
CA GLY A 124 6.02 -18.27 2.79
C GLY A 124 6.44 -17.04 1.98
N GLU A 125 6.97 -17.26 0.77
CA GLU A 125 7.50 -16.20 -0.09
C GLU A 125 6.49 -15.06 -0.34
N VAL A 126 5.21 -15.39 -0.51
CA VAL A 126 4.11 -14.43 -0.73
C VAL A 126 3.89 -13.55 0.52
N THR A 127 3.88 -14.15 1.71
CA THR A 127 3.71 -13.42 2.99
C THR A 127 4.91 -12.55 3.30
N VAL A 128 6.13 -13.01 3.00
CA VAL A 128 7.36 -12.23 3.13
C VAL A 128 7.33 -11.02 2.20
N GLU A 129 6.88 -11.19 0.95
CA GLU A 129 6.73 -10.08 0.01
C GLU A 129 5.65 -9.08 0.46
N ALA A 130 4.52 -9.56 0.99
CA ALA A 130 3.49 -8.71 1.58
C ALA A 130 4.03 -7.87 2.74
N ALA A 131 4.83 -8.47 3.63
CA ALA A 131 5.49 -7.75 4.73
C ALA A 131 6.41 -6.64 4.19
N ARG A 132 7.24 -6.95 3.19
CA ARG A 132 8.15 -5.98 2.57
C ARG A 132 7.40 -4.79 1.96
N LEU A 133 6.31 -5.05 1.25
CA LEU A 133 5.47 -4.00 0.65
C LEU A 133 4.75 -3.17 1.73
N LEU A 134 4.23 -3.81 2.77
CA LEU A 134 3.61 -3.11 3.89
C LEU A 134 4.59 -2.15 4.58
N GLY A 135 5.84 -2.55 4.77
CA GLY A 135 6.89 -1.65 5.30
C GLY A 135 7.22 -0.47 4.38
N LEU A 136 7.02 -0.59 3.06
CA LEU A 136 7.20 0.50 2.08
C LEU A 136 6.02 1.48 2.04
N LEU A 137 4.84 1.05 2.49
CA LEU A 137 3.59 1.74 2.27
C LEU A 137 3.58 3.18 2.87
N PRO A 138 4.02 3.42 4.13
CA PRO A 138 4.02 4.77 4.69
C PRO A 138 4.92 5.75 3.93
N GLU A 139 6.14 5.33 3.56
CA GLU A 139 7.06 6.17 2.78
C GLU A 139 6.49 6.45 1.39
N THR A 140 5.85 5.45 0.78
CA THR A 140 5.27 5.56 -0.57
C THR A 140 4.13 6.57 -0.60
N PHE A 141 3.19 6.49 0.35
CA PHE A 141 2.11 7.46 0.50
C PHE A 141 2.64 8.88 0.76
N SER A 142 3.57 9.02 1.70
CA SER A 142 4.22 10.31 2.01
C SER A 142 4.92 10.90 0.77
N THR A 143 5.59 10.08 -0.02
CA THR A 143 6.24 10.48 -1.26
C THR A 143 5.22 10.86 -2.34
N ALA A 144 4.08 10.19 -2.43
CA ALA A 144 2.98 10.57 -3.32
C ALA A 144 2.42 11.95 -2.97
N CYS A 145 2.13 12.20 -1.69
CA CYS A 145 1.72 13.51 -1.21
C CYS A 145 2.71 14.62 -1.56
N VAL A 146 4.02 14.41 -1.34
CA VAL A 146 5.05 15.39 -1.72
C VAL A 146 5.11 15.61 -3.23
N THR A 147 4.96 14.53 -4.01
CA THR A 147 4.95 14.61 -5.48
C THR A 147 3.80 15.48 -5.98
N VAL A 148 2.59 15.23 -5.48
CA VAL A 148 1.38 15.96 -5.86
C VAL A 148 1.37 17.40 -5.33
N ALA A 149 1.92 17.64 -4.14
CA ALA A 149 2.06 18.98 -3.57
C ALA A 149 3.01 19.86 -4.40
N THR A 150 4.13 19.30 -4.86
CA THR A 150 5.20 20.06 -5.53
C THR A 150 5.11 20.07 -7.05
N GLY A 151 4.27 19.22 -7.65
CA GLY A 151 4.19 19.03 -9.11
C GLY A 151 5.46 18.43 -9.74
N LYS A 152 6.45 18.02 -8.94
CA LYS A 152 7.73 17.46 -9.43
C LYS A 152 7.70 15.93 -9.36
N LYS A 153 7.70 15.26 -10.52
CA LYS A 153 8.08 13.84 -10.59
C LYS A 153 9.56 13.74 -10.21
N LYS A 154 9.89 13.05 -9.11
CA LYS A 154 11.28 12.76 -8.71
C LYS A 154 11.97 12.04 -9.88
N LYS A 155 13.03 12.62 -10.48
CA LYS A 155 13.87 11.89 -11.44
C LYS A 155 14.41 10.65 -10.73
N SER A 156 14.14 9.44 -11.25
CA SER A 156 14.70 8.24 -10.64
C SER A 156 16.22 8.36 -10.67
N LYS A 157 16.87 8.23 -9.50
CA LYS A 157 18.31 7.94 -9.47
C LYS A 157 18.44 6.53 -10.02
N LYS A 158 18.77 6.42 -11.30
CA LYS A 158 19.25 5.19 -11.93
C LYS A 158 20.43 4.71 -11.07
N ARG A 159 20.24 3.67 -10.25
CA ARG A 159 21.36 2.95 -9.63
C ARG A 159 22.22 2.49 -10.80
N ARG A 160 23.38 3.13 -10.99
CA ARG A 160 24.37 2.70 -11.96
C ARG A 160 24.82 1.32 -11.49
N ARG A 161 24.62 0.33 -12.37
CA ARG A 161 25.14 -1.02 -12.24
C ARG A 161 26.65 -0.97 -12.03
#